data_AF-A0A7Z0HZ83-F1
#
_entry.id   AF-A0A7Z0HZ83-F1
#
_cell.length_a   1.000
_cell.length_b   1.000
_cell.length_c   1.000
_cell.angle_alpha   90.00
_cell.angle_beta   90.00
_cell.angle_gamma   90.00
#
_symmetry.space_group_name_H-M   'P 1'
#
loop_
_entity.id
_entity.type
_entity.pdbx_description
1 polymer ?
#
loop_
_entity_poly.entity_id
_entity_poly.type
_entity_poly.pdbx_seq_one_letter_code
_entity_poly.pdbx_strand_id
1 'polypeptide(L)'
;MTWLRRNPLDILCTTLDAERDALLRGDHDALAPLLERKERQLAALVRDGAAAPEAIRSRITPRLDRNRDLLAAAAEGLRAARDRLRSDGARADLCTYGADGARNAAPSTGTKLERRA
;
A
#
# COMPACT_ATOMS: atom_id res chain seq x y z
N MET A 1 -31.90 26.97 -15.73
CA MET A 1 -30.64 26.18 -15.71
C MET A 1 -30.23 25.97 -14.25
N THR A 2 -30.86 25.01 -13.58
CA THR A 2 -30.71 24.80 -12.14
C THR A 2 -29.88 23.54 -11.91
N TRP A 3 -28.60 23.77 -11.63
CA TRP A 3 -27.67 22.96 -10.85
C TRP A 3 -28.00 21.46 -10.67
N LEU A 4 -27.20 20.60 -11.32
CA LEU A 4 -26.95 19.24 -10.83
C LEU A 4 -26.40 19.36 -9.41
N ARG A 5 -27.25 19.27 -8.38
CA ARG A 5 -26.80 19.02 -7.01
C ARG A 5 -26.16 17.64 -7.08
N ARG A 6 -24.83 17.59 -7.28
CA ARG A 6 -24.06 16.34 -7.35
C ARG A 6 -24.48 15.49 -6.16
N ASN A 7 -25.00 14.29 -6.43
CA ASN A 7 -25.53 13.43 -5.39
C ASN A 7 -24.39 13.09 -4.40
N PRO A 8 -24.56 13.33 -3.09
CA PRO A 8 -23.49 13.08 -2.11
C PRO A 8 -22.99 11.63 -2.12
N LEU A 9 -23.82 10.66 -2.49
CA LEU A 9 -23.41 9.27 -2.69
C LEU A 9 -22.44 9.11 -3.87
N ASP A 10 -22.67 9.86 -4.95
CA ASP A 10 -21.82 9.82 -6.14
C ASP A 10 -20.43 10.37 -5.83
N ILE A 11 -20.39 11.49 -5.11
CA ILE A 11 -19.15 12.12 -4.65
C ILE A 11 -18.31 11.15 -3.79
N LEU A 12 -18.97 10.42 -2.89
CA LEU A 12 -18.31 9.41 -2.05
C LEU A 12 -17.82 8.22 -2.89
N CYS A 13 -18.64 7.74 -3.85
CA CYS A 13 -18.23 6.68 -4.78
C CYS A 13 -16.95 7.06 -5.54
N THR A 14 -16.89 8.27 -6.11
CA THR A 14 -15.69 8.75 -6.82
C THR A 14 -14.45 8.78 -5.92
N THR A 15 -14.64 9.11 -4.65
CA THR A 15 -13.53 9.18 -3.68
C THR A 15 -13.01 7.77 -3.34
N LEU A 16 -13.90 6.80 -3.21
CA LEU A 16 -13.53 5.38 -3.01
C LEU A 16 -12.86 4.78 -4.26
N ASP A 17 -13.31 5.17 -5.46
CA ASP A 17 -12.69 4.75 -6.71
C ASP A 17 -11.28 5.36 -6.86
N ALA A 18 -11.07 6.61 -6.43
CA ALA A 18 -9.74 7.23 -6.37
C ALA A 18 -8.81 6.57 -5.34
N GLU A 19 -9.34 6.17 -4.17
CA GLU A 19 -8.58 5.41 -3.15
C GLU A 19 -8.11 4.07 -3.72
N ARG A 20 -8.96 3.37 -4.47
CA ARG A 20 -8.56 2.15 -5.17
C ARG A 20 -7.39 2.40 -6.12
N ASP A 21 -7.47 3.42 -6.96
CA ASP A 21 -6.43 3.70 -7.95
C ASP A 21 -5.10 4.07 -7.28
N ALA A 22 -5.12 4.80 -6.18
CA ALA A 22 -3.94 5.10 -5.38
C ALA A 22 -3.33 3.82 -4.79
N LEU A 23 -4.16 2.93 -4.21
CA LEU A 23 -3.71 1.64 -3.67
C LEU A 23 -3.07 0.75 -4.75
N LEU A 24 -3.68 0.68 -5.93
CA LEU A 24 -3.14 -0.12 -7.04
C LEU A 24 -1.81 0.44 -7.57
N ARG A 25 -1.61 1.76 -7.51
CA ARG A 25 -0.36 2.41 -7.91
C ARG A 25 0.71 2.39 -6.80
N GLY A 26 0.36 2.00 -5.58
CA GLY A 26 1.25 2.11 -4.43
C GLY A 26 1.54 3.56 -4.01
N ASP A 27 0.68 4.50 -4.42
CA ASP A 27 0.79 5.93 -4.08
C ASP A 27 0.18 6.15 -2.69
N HIS A 28 0.98 5.89 -1.66
CA HIS A 28 0.54 5.98 -0.27
C HIS A 28 0.40 7.43 0.19
N ASP A 29 1.13 8.36 -0.41
CA ASP A 29 1.05 9.80 -0.08
C ASP A 29 -0.33 10.37 -0.45
N ALA A 30 -0.93 9.87 -1.54
CA ALA A 30 -2.28 10.23 -1.93
C ALA A 30 -3.38 9.71 -0.97
N LEU A 31 -3.09 8.74 -0.09
CA LEU A 31 -4.10 8.14 0.80
C LEU A 31 -4.51 9.07 1.95
N ALA A 32 -3.57 9.83 2.52
CA ALA A 32 -3.85 10.77 3.62
C ALA A 32 -4.90 11.84 3.24
N PRO A 33 -4.76 12.60 2.14
CA PRO A 33 -5.79 13.56 1.74
C PRO A 33 -7.11 12.90 1.31
N LEU A 34 -7.07 11.67 0.80
CA LEU A 34 -8.28 10.91 0.47
C LEU A 34 -9.07 10.49 1.73
N LEU A 35 -8.38 10.16 2.82
CA LEU A 35 -9.01 9.86 4.10
C LEU A 35 -9.78 11.06 4.66
N GLU A 36 -9.14 12.23 4.76
CA GLU A 36 -9.80 13.46 5.23
C GLU A 36 -11.03 13.83 4.38
N ARG A 37 -10.92 13.61 3.07
CA ARG A 37 -12.01 13.86 2.13
C ARG A 37 -13.16 12.87 2.35
N LYS A 38 -12.86 11.58 2.55
CA LYS A 38 -13.84 10.52 2.84
C LYS A 38 -14.60 10.80 4.13
N GLU A 39 -13.91 11.21 5.19
CA GLU A 39 -14.51 11.58 6.48
C GLU A 39 -15.49 12.75 6.36
N ARG A 40 -15.07 13.83 5.68
CA ARG A 40 -15.94 15.00 5.44
C ARG A 40 -17.19 14.63 4.65
N GLN A 41 -17.05 13.78 3.65
CA GLN A 41 -18.18 13.34 2.82
C GLN A 41 -19.14 12.43 3.59
N LEU A 42 -18.63 11.52 4.43
CA LEU A 42 -19.46 10.70 5.32
C LEU A 42 -20.22 11.57 6.32
N ALA A 43 -19.55 12.54 6.93
CA ALA A 43 -20.19 13.48 7.85
C ALA A 43 -21.29 14.32 7.16
N ALA A 44 -21.08 14.72 5.91
CA ALA A 44 -22.11 15.39 5.10
C ALA A 44 -23.28 14.44 4.77
N LEU A 45 -22.99 13.19 4.42
CA LEU A 45 -24.00 12.18 4.09
C LEU A 45 -24.93 11.87 5.28
N VAL A 46 -24.35 11.73 6.48
CA VAL A 46 -25.10 11.51 7.73
C VAL A 46 -25.96 12.72 8.08
N ARG A 47 -25.39 13.93 7.98
CA ARG A 47 -26.09 15.18 8.33
C ARG A 47 -27.27 15.47 7.41
N ASP A 48 -27.10 15.26 6.12
CA ASP A 48 -28.14 15.58 5.13
C ASP A 48 -29.27 14.54 5.12
N GLY A 49 -29.14 13.40 5.82
CA GLY A 49 -30.13 12.32 5.85
C GLY A 49 -30.48 11.77 4.46
N ALA A 50 -29.68 12.09 3.45
CA ALA A 50 -30.09 12.09 2.06
C ALA A 50 -29.96 10.74 1.34
N ALA A 51 -29.49 9.71 2.04
CA ALA A 51 -29.19 8.42 1.44
C ALA A 51 -30.10 7.32 1.97
N ALA A 52 -30.88 6.73 1.07
CA ALA A 52 -31.62 5.50 1.34
C ALA A 52 -30.61 4.40 1.75
N PRO A 53 -30.87 3.63 2.83
CA PRO A 53 -29.99 2.56 3.28
C PRO A 53 -29.60 1.58 2.17
N GLU A 54 -30.53 1.29 1.27
CA GLU A 54 -30.32 0.38 0.13
C GLU A 54 -29.34 0.93 -0.91
N ALA A 55 -29.32 2.25 -1.13
CA ALA A 55 -28.39 2.90 -2.04
C ALA A 55 -26.95 2.89 -1.48
N ILE A 56 -26.81 3.02 -0.15
CA ILE A 56 -25.52 2.86 0.54
C ILE A 56 -25.04 1.42 0.39
N ARG A 57 -25.90 0.44 0.69
CA ARG A 57 -25.56 -0.99 0.65
C ARG A 57 -25.14 -1.44 -0.75
N SER A 58 -25.87 -1.03 -1.78
CA SER A 58 -25.61 -1.44 -3.16
C SER A 58 -24.41 -0.74 -3.80
N ARG A 59 -24.10 0.52 -3.43
CA ARG A 59 -23.05 1.31 -4.09
C ARG A 59 -21.79 1.48 -3.26
N ILE A 60 -21.90 1.71 -1.95
CA ILE A 60 -20.78 2.07 -1.08
C ILE A 60 -20.11 0.84 -0.48
N THR A 61 -20.89 -0.08 0.11
CA THR A 61 -20.37 -1.30 0.73
C THR A 61 -19.42 -2.10 -0.18
N PRO A 62 -19.76 -2.45 -1.44
CA PRO A 62 -18.85 -3.22 -2.28
C PRO A 62 -17.56 -2.47 -2.62
N ARG A 63 -17.56 -1.14 -2.65
CA ARG A 63 -16.34 -0.35 -2.89
C ARG A 63 -15.45 -0.32 -1.65
N LEU A 64 -16.05 -0.17 -0.47
CA LEU A 64 -15.33 -0.25 0.81
C LEU A 64 -14.69 -1.62 1.03
N ASP A 65 -15.43 -2.70 0.79
CA ASP A 65 -14.91 -4.06 0.94
C ASP A 65 -13.71 -4.30 0.03
N ARG A 66 -13.79 -3.91 -1.25
CA ARG A 66 -12.66 -4.01 -2.18
C ARG A 66 -11.43 -3.24 -1.71
N ASN A 67 -11.59 -2.00 -1.25
CA ASN A 67 -10.47 -1.19 -0.78
C ASN A 67 -9.87 -1.78 0.51
N ARG A 68 -10.69 -2.32 1.41
CA ARG A 68 -10.22 -3.04 2.60
C ARG A 68 -9.39 -4.26 2.23
N ASP A 69 -9.86 -5.05 1.26
CA ASP A 69 -9.18 -6.26 0.82
C ASP A 69 -7.83 -5.91 0.14
N LEU A 70 -7.78 -4.84 -0.66
CA LEU A 70 -6.55 -4.32 -1.25
C LEU A 70 -5.53 -3.86 -0.19
N LEU A 71 -5.98 -3.11 0.82
CA LEU A 71 -5.14 -2.67 1.93
C LEU A 71 -4.59 -3.86 2.73
N ALA A 72 -5.42 -4.88 2.98
CA ALA A 72 -5.00 -6.09 3.67
C ALA A 72 -3.92 -6.83 2.87
N ALA A 73 -4.14 -7.01 1.56
CA ALA A 73 -3.18 -7.63 0.67
C ALA A 73 -1.86 -6.83 0.56
N ALA A 74 -1.94 -5.51 0.46
CA ALA A 74 -0.75 -4.64 0.43
C ALA A 74 0.06 -4.75 1.73
N ALA A 75 -0.62 -4.78 2.89
CA ALA A 75 0.03 -4.95 4.18
C ALA A 75 0.70 -6.33 4.31
N GLU A 76 0.07 -7.39 3.80
CA GLU A 76 0.68 -8.73 3.74
C GLU A 76 1.92 -8.74 2.84
N GLY A 77 1.84 -8.15 1.65
CA GLY A 77 2.96 -8.03 0.73
C GLY A 77 4.16 -7.29 1.34
N LEU A 78 3.90 -6.19 2.07
CA LEU A 78 4.96 -5.45 2.78
C LEU A 78 5.63 -6.29 3.88
N ARG A 79 4.84 -7.06 4.64
CA ARG A 79 5.39 -7.98 5.66
C ARG A 79 6.26 -9.05 5.01
N ALA A 80 5.80 -9.68 3.94
CA ALA A 80 6.55 -10.69 3.20
C ALA A 80 7.86 -10.13 2.62
N ALA A 81 7.82 -8.93 2.04
CA ALA A 81 9.02 -8.25 1.54
C ALA A 81 10.03 -7.94 2.66
N ARG A 82 9.54 -7.46 3.81
CA ARG A 82 10.39 -7.21 5.00
C ARG A 82 11.03 -8.50 5.50
N ASP A 83 10.27 -9.58 5.57
CA ASP A 83 10.76 -10.86 6.08
C ASP A 83 11.80 -11.47 5.12
N ARG A 84 11.62 -11.28 3.80
CA ARG A 84 12.63 -11.62 2.78
C ARG A 84 13.91 -10.81 2.93
N LEU A 85 13.81 -9.49 3.11
CA LEU A 85 15.00 -8.65 3.32
C LEU A 85 15.78 -9.05 4.58
N ARG A 86 15.08 -9.48 5.63
CA ARG A 86 15.70 -10.01 6.85
C ARG A 86 16.37 -11.37 6.62
N SER A 87 15.77 -12.26 5.83
CA SER A 87 16.38 -13.57 5.54
C SER A 87 17.65 -13.44 4.69
N ASP A 88 17.67 -12.48 3.77
CA ASP A 88 18.79 -12.30 2.83
C ASP A 88 19.94 -11.47 3.47
N GLY A 89 19.63 -10.52 4.37
CA GLY A 89 20.62 -9.69 5.06
C GLY A 89 21.48 -10.43 6.10
N ALA A 90 21.03 -11.58 6.61
CA ALA A 90 21.75 -12.36 7.62
C ALA A 90 22.69 -13.43 7.02
N ARG A 91 22.71 -13.61 5.69
CA ARG A 91 23.34 -14.80 5.05
C ARG A 91 24.17 -14.50 3.80
N ALA A 92 24.62 -13.27 3.62
CA ALA A 92 25.61 -12.95 2.61
C ALA A 92 27.03 -13.35 3.08
N ASP A 93 27.22 -14.62 3.46
CA ASP A 93 28.53 -15.25 3.31
C ASP A 93 28.72 -15.41 1.80
N LEU A 94 29.39 -14.42 1.20
CA LEU A 94 29.67 -14.32 -0.22
C LEU A 94 30.46 -15.57 -0.65
N CYS A 95 29.77 -16.62 -1.07
CA CYS A 95 30.43 -17.85 -1.51
C CYS A 95 30.94 -17.65 -2.94
N THR A 96 32.24 -17.50 -3.09
CA THR A 96 32.90 -17.51 -4.40
C THR A 96 33.29 -18.94 -4.73
N TYR A 97 32.99 -19.39 -5.94
CA TYR A 97 33.50 -20.66 -6.44
C TYR A 97 34.99 -20.51 -6.78
N GLY A 98 35.83 -21.38 -6.21
CA GLY A 98 37.23 -21.48 -6.58
C GLY A 98 37.43 -22.09 -7.96
N ALA A 99 38.61 -21.94 -8.54
CA ALA A 99 38.97 -22.50 -9.86
C ALA A 99 38.95 -24.05 -9.88
N ASP A 100 38.91 -24.68 -8.71
CA ASP A 100 38.77 -26.12 -8.46
C ASP A 100 37.30 -26.57 -8.32
N GLY A 101 36.33 -25.65 -8.44
CA GLY A 101 34.91 -25.92 -8.26
C GLY A 101 34.48 -26.07 -6.80
N ALA A 102 35.40 -25.87 -5.84
CA ALA A 102 35.07 -25.91 -4.42
C ALA A 102 34.36 -24.62 -3.98
N ARG A 103 33.35 -24.77 -3.12
CA ARG A 103 32.62 -23.64 -2.53
C ARG A 103 33.46 -23.05 -1.40
N ASN A 104 34.06 -21.89 -1.63
CA ASN A 104 34.80 -21.16 -0.61
C ASN A 104 33.96 -19.98 -0.12
N ALA A 105 33.65 -19.94 1.18
CA ALA A 105 33.08 -18.74 1.79
C ALA A 105 34.14 -17.63 1.73
N ALA A 106 33.86 -16.51 1.06
CA ALA A 106 34.78 -15.39 1.07
C ALA A 106 34.84 -14.85 2.51
N PRO A 107 36.03 -14.77 3.13
CA PRO A 107 36.15 -14.22 4.47
C PRO A 107 35.66 -12.77 4.44
N SER A 108 34.69 -12.44 5.30
CA SER A 108 34.27 -11.07 5.54
C SER A 108 35.51 -10.30 5.99
N THR A 109 36.02 -9.47 5.10
CA THR A 109 37.32 -8.83 5.28
C THR A 109 37.15 -7.73 6.32
N GLY A 110 37.46 -8.06 7.57
CA GLY A 110 37.79 -7.07 8.58
C GLY A 110 38.88 -6.16 8.02
N THR A 111 38.59 -4.87 7.97
CA THR A 111 39.50 -3.82 7.55
C THR A 111 40.83 -3.90 8.29
N LYS A 112 41.87 -4.42 7.63
CA LYS A 112 43.26 -4.04 7.89
C LYS A 112 43.97 -3.82 6.56
N LEU A 113 43.82 -2.60 6.06
CA LEU A 113 44.54 -2.08 4.91
C LEU A 113 45.99 -1.81 5.36
N GLU A 114 46.91 -2.75 5.12
CA GLU A 114 48.35 -2.46 5.26
C GLU A 114 48.84 -1.73 4.01
N ARG A 115 49.20 -0.46 4.21
CA ARG A 115 49.76 0.44 3.20
C ARG A 115 51.24 0.05 2.99
N ARG A 116 51.59 -0.48 1.81
CA ARG A 116 52.98 -0.60 1.37
C ARG A 116 53.38 0.63 0.58
N ALA A 117 54.25 1.46 1.16
CA ALA A 117 55.18 2.37 0.50
C ALA A 117 56.34 2.62 1.48
#